data_AF-A0A9P6KBL5-F1
#
_entry.id   AF-A0A9P6KBL5-F1
#
_cell.length_a   1.000
_cell.length_b   1.000
_cell.length_c   1.000
_cell.angle_alpha   90.00
_cell.angle_beta   90.00
_cell.angle_gamma   90.00
#
_symmetry.space_group_name_H-M   'P 1'
#
loop_
_entity.id
_entity.type
_entity.pdbx_description
1 polymer ?
#
loop_
_entity_poly.entity_id
_entity_poly.type
_entity_poly.pdbx_seq_one_letter_code
_entity_poly.pdbx_strand_id
1 'polypeptide(L)'
;MGAAESKSHGSSAVNGSERSSKAKLTFMPGADPLLSTPIYTLRDAFYGKRPVSAFTFDPSQFAVDNKQEFLPKAIKKVKTIRHPSVLKFIDCKSSPAGVHLITEQVRPLTTDYLESISEDEILLGLYDILVNIDRSNTANKSLGTSMMYNG
;
A
#
# COMPACT_ATOMS: atom_id res chain seq x y z
N MET A 1 -30.79 44.44 -10.98
CA MET A 1 -30.16 43.96 -12.23
C MET A 1 -28.80 44.63 -12.35
N GLY A 2 -27.72 43.86 -12.32
CA GLY A 2 -26.35 44.35 -12.38
C GLY A 2 -25.40 43.21 -11.99
N ALA A 3 -24.95 42.46 -13.00
CA ALA A 3 -24.03 41.35 -12.85
C ALA A 3 -22.60 41.87 -12.64
N ALA A 4 -21.86 41.26 -11.72
CA ALA A 4 -20.42 41.42 -11.60
C ALA A 4 -19.79 40.02 -11.66
N GLU A 5 -19.32 39.64 -12.85
CA GLU A 5 -18.37 38.54 -13.02
C GLU A 5 -17.00 39.01 -12.52
N SER A 6 -16.35 38.19 -11.68
CA SER A 6 -14.92 38.31 -11.41
C SER A 6 -14.26 36.95 -11.62
N LYS A 7 -13.50 36.84 -12.72
CA LYS A 7 -12.51 35.79 -12.98
C LYS A 7 -11.22 36.15 -12.25
N SER A 8 -10.66 35.23 -11.49
CA SER A 8 -9.23 35.24 -11.15
C SER A 8 -8.60 33.90 -11.51
N HIS A 9 -7.42 33.99 -12.13
CA HIS A 9 -6.65 32.90 -12.70
C HIS A 9 -5.74 32.26 -11.64
N GLY A 10 -5.69 30.92 -11.68
CA GLY A 10 -4.49 30.08 -11.75
C GLY A 10 -3.33 30.25 -10.76
N SER A 11 -3.12 29.22 -9.93
CA SER A 11 -1.84 28.49 -9.75
C SER A 11 -2.05 27.48 -8.62
N SER A 12 -1.65 26.22 -8.63
CA SER A 12 -0.77 25.45 -9.50
C SER A 12 -1.13 23.98 -9.26
N ALA A 13 -1.63 23.28 -10.28
CA ALA A 13 -1.90 21.86 -10.20
C ALA A 13 -0.56 21.10 -10.15
N VAL A 14 -0.26 20.50 -9.00
CA VAL A 14 0.77 19.48 -8.85
C VAL A 14 0.34 18.25 -9.66
N ASN A 15 0.75 18.21 -10.92
CA ASN A 15 0.63 17.05 -11.80
C ASN A 15 1.59 15.94 -11.35
N GLY A 16 1.18 15.16 -10.36
CA GLY A 16 1.63 13.78 -10.24
C GLY A 16 0.73 12.93 -11.13
N SER A 17 1.23 12.51 -12.29
CA SER A 17 0.50 11.62 -13.21
C SER A 17 0.32 10.25 -12.54
N GLU A 18 -0.74 10.13 -11.74
CA GLU A 18 -1.20 8.85 -11.20
C GLU A 18 -1.87 8.11 -12.34
N ARG A 19 -1.20 7.08 -12.88
CA ARG A 19 -1.85 6.00 -13.63
C ARG A 19 -2.74 5.21 -12.68
N SER A 20 -3.76 5.86 -12.14
CA SER A 20 -4.80 5.20 -11.40
C SER A 20 -5.68 4.51 -12.43
N SER A 21 -5.71 3.18 -12.39
CA SER A 21 -6.48 2.40 -13.36
C SER A 21 -7.96 2.81 -13.28
N LYS A 22 -8.69 2.79 -14.40
CA LYS A 22 -10.12 3.16 -14.44
C LYS A 22 -11.03 2.22 -13.63
N ALA A 23 -10.49 1.12 -13.10
CA ALA A 23 -11.25 0.17 -12.32
C ALA A 23 -11.72 0.78 -10.98
N LYS A 24 -12.93 0.41 -10.58
CA LYS A 24 -13.54 0.86 -9.34
C LYS A 24 -13.17 -0.12 -8.22
N LEU A 25 -12.81 0.43 -7.07
CA LEU A 25 -12.67 -0.32 -5.83
C LEU A 25 -14.06 -0.47 -5.19
N THR A 26 -14.45 -1.70 -4.86
CA THR A 26 -15.72 -2.01 -4.21
C THR A 26 -15.49 -2.94 -3.03
N PHE A 27 -16.00 -2.58 -1.87
CA PHE A 27 -15.97 -3.40 -0.66
C PHE A 27 -17.24 -4.23 -0.55
N MET A 28 -17.16 -5.40 0.08
CA MET A 28 -18.36 -6.17 0.41
C MET A 28 -19.16 -5.43 1.50
N PRO A 29 -20.47 -5.17 1.30
CA PRO A 29 -21.30 -4.52 2.31
C PRO A 29 -21.40 -5.38 3.57
N GLY A 30 -21.23 -4.77 4.74
CA GLY A 30 -21.40 -5.45 6.03
C GLY A 30 -20.31 -6.45 6.41
N ALA A 31 -19.22 -6.54 5.63
CA ALA A 31 -18.09 -7.38 5.98
C ALA A 31 -17.22 -6.71 7.06
N ASP A 32 -16.92 -7.46 8.12
CA ASP A 32 -15.97 -7.05 9.14
C ASP A 32 -14.55 -6.93 8.56
N PRO A 33 -13.72 -6.04 9.12
CA PRO A 33 -12.33 -5.95 8.70
C PRO A 33 -11.57 -7.23 9.04
N LEU A 34 -10.68 -7.65 8.13
CA LEU A 34 -9.80 -8.80 8.36
C LEU A 34 -8.77 -8.55 9.45
N LEU A 35 -8.34 -7.28 9.56
CA LEU A 35 -7.41 -6.82 10.57
C LEU A 35 -7.60 -5.31 10.75
N SER A 36 -7.71 -4.86 11.99
CA SER A 36 -7.71 -3.45 12.33
C SER A 36 -6.48 -3.15 13.18
N THR A 37 -5.65 -2.23 12.72
CA THR A 37 -4.48 -1.74 13.44
C THR A 37 -4.61 -0.23 13.66
N PRO A 38 -3.80 0.37 14.54
CA PRO A 38 -3.75 1.83 14.69
C PRO A 38 -3.27 2.60 13.45
N ILE A 39 -2.78 1.91 12.41
CA ILE A 39 -2.20 2.53 11.22
C ILE A 39 -3.10 2.31 9.99
N TYR A 40 -3.74 1.14 9.90
CA TYR A 40 -4.59 0.77 8.78
C TYR A 40 -5.67 -0.24 9.17
N THR A 41 -6.73 -0.26 8.36
CA THR A 41 -7.74 -1.31 8.35
C THR A 41 -7.64 -2.13 7.07
N LEU A 42 -7.50 -3.44 7.18
CA LEU A 42 -7.48 -4.37 6.06
C LEU A 42 -8.87 -4.93 5.79
N ARG A 43 -9.30 -4.90 4.53
CA ARG A 43 -10.56 -5.49 4.09
C ARG A 43 -10.40 -6.27 2.80
N ASP A 44 -11.24 -7.29 2.64
CA ASP A 44 -11.51 -7.90 1.35
C ASP A 44 -12.25 -6.91 0.45
N ALA A 45 -11.83 -6.83 -0.80
CA ALA A 45 -12.42 -5.94 -1.79
C ALA A 45 -12.31 -6.51 -3.20
N PHE A 46 -12.99 -5.86 -4.13
CA PHE A 46 -12.86 -6.12 -5.56
C PHE A 46 -12.36 -4.87 -6.27
N TYR A 47 -11.39 -5.06 -7.17
CA TYR A 47 -10.94 -4.03 -8.09
C TYR A 47 -11.42 -4.39 -9.50
N GLY A 48 -12.56 -3.79 -9.90
CA GLY A 48 -13.34 -4.27 -11.03
C GLY A 48 -13.91 -5.66 -10.75
N LYS A 49 -13.38 -6.69 -11.42
CA LYS A 49 -13.76 -8.11 -11.21
C LYS A 49 -12.71 -8.91 -10.44
N ARG A 50 -11.57 -8.30 -10.10
CA ARG A 50 -10.45 -9.00 -9.46
C ARG A 50 -10.57 -8.93 -7.94
N PRO A 51 -10.50 -10.05 -7.20
CA PRO A 51 -10.39 -10.04 -5.75
C PRO A 51 -9.04 -9.44 -5.34
N VAL A 52 -9.07 -8.55 -4.35
CA VAL A 52 -7.92 -7.78 -3.87
C VAL A 52 -8.03 -7.55 -2.38
N SER A 53 -6.90 -7.26 -1.74
CA SER A 53 -6.89 -6.71 -0.40
C SER A 53 -6.67 -5.20 -0.44
N ALA A 54 -7.50 -4.48 0.32
CA ALA A 54 -7.47 -3.04 0.43
C ALA A 54 -7.07 -2.61 1.85
N PHE A 55 -5.91 -1.97 1.95
CA PHE A 55 -5.42 -1.35 3.18
C PHE A 55 -5.89 0.10 3.20
N THR A 56 -6.78 0.43 4.13
CA THR A 56 -7.36 1.77 4.27
C THR A 56 -6.66 2.50 5.40
N PHE A 57 -6.15 3.69 5.09
CA PHE A 57 -5.41 4.56 5.99
C PHE A 57 -6.22 5.85 6.20
N ASP A 58 -6.38 6.26 7.44
CA ASP A 58 -6.94 7.56 7.78
C ASP A 58 -5.80 8.60 7.87
N PRO A 59 -5.72 9.58 6.94
CA PRO A 59 -4.65 10.58 6.94
C PRO A 59 -4.62 11.43 8.22
N SER A 60 -5.77 11.58 8.90
CA SER A 60 -5.86 12.39 10.12
C SER A 60 -5.04 11.80 11.27
N GLN A 61 -4.90 10.47 11.32
CA GLN A 61 -4.11 9.77 12.34
C GLN A 61 -2.61 10.11 12.23
N PHE A 62 -2.11 10.37 11.02
CA PHE A 62 -0.70 10.72 10.80
C PHE A 62 -0.40 12.21 11.01
N ALA A 63 -1.44 13.05 11.06
CA ALA A 63 -1.30 14.48 11.33
C ALA A 63 -1.00 14.77 12.81
N VAL A 64 -1.61 14.00 13.72
CA VAL A 64 -1.42 14.16 15.17
C VAL A 64 0.02 13.84 15.60
N ASP A 65 0.66 12.90 14.91
CA ASP A 65 2.00 12.39 15.24
C ASP A 65 3.16 13.14 14.55
N ASN A 66 2.91 14.21 13.78
CA ASN A 66 3.88 14.82 12.85
C ASN A 66 4.48 13.83 11.83
N LYS A 67 3.73 12.78 11.47
CA LYS A 67 4.16 11.71 10.53
C LYS A 67 3.50 11.81 9.17
N GLN A 68 3.10 13.00 8.73
CA GLN A 68 2.40 13.19 7.45
C GLN A 68 3.16 12.66 6.23
N GLU A 69 4.49 12.61 6.29
CA GLU A 69 5.30 12.02 5.21
C GLU A 69 5.39 10.49 5.24
N PHE A 70 4.98 9.83 6.33
CA PHE A 70 5.07 8.38 6.48
C PHE A 70 4.28 7.66 5.38
N LEU A 71 3.01 8.01 5.22
CA LEU A 71 2.12 7.33 4.29
C LEU A 71 2.55 7.52 2.82
N PRO A 72 2.86 8.74 2.33
CA PRO A 72 3.43 8.92 1.00
C PRO A 72 4.74 8.15 0.76
N LYS A 73 5.65 8.13 1.75
CA LYS A 73 6.92 7.39 1.66
C LYS A 73 6.67 5.88 1.60
N ALA A 74 5.78 5.35 2.43
CA ALA A 74 5.42 3.94 2.45
C ALA A 74 4.80 3.49 1.11
N ILE A 75 3.83 4.26 0.59
CA ILE A 75 3.21 3.98 -0.71
C ILE A 75 4.25 4.03 -1.83
N LYS A 76 5.11 5.05 -1.86
CA LYS A 76 6.20 5.14 -2.85
C LYS A 76 7.11 3.92 -2.78
N LYS A 77 7.48 3.50 -1.57
CA LYS A 77 8.35 2.34 -1.35
C LYS A 77 7.71 1.04 -1.86
N VAL A 78 6.46 0.77 -1.48
CA VAL A 78 5.72 -0.42 -1.94
C VAL A 78 5.52 -0.44 -3.46
N LYS A 79 5.29 0.72 -4.09
CA LYS A 79 5.23 0.86 -5.56
C LYS A 79 6.55 0.48 -6.25
N THR A 80 7.69 0.80 -5.63
CA THR A 80 9.02 0.61 -6.23
C THR A 80 9.62 -0.76 -5.97
N ILE A 81 9.25 -1.42 -4.88
CA ILE A 81 9.77 -2.76 -4.57
C ILE A 81 9.21 -3.78 -5.55
N ARG A 82 10.10 -4.52 -6.22
CA ARG A 82 9.75 -5.62 -7.13
C ARG A 82 10.39 -6.90 -6.63
N HIS A 83 9.88 -7.41 -5.51
CA HIS A 83 10.37 -8.63 -4.88
C HIS A 83 9.22 -9.64 -4.74
N PRO A 84 9.42 -10.92 -5.10
CA PRO A 84 8.35 -11.92 -5.09
C PRO A 84 7.73 -12.17 -3.71
N SER A 85 8.45 -11.84 -2.63
CA SER A 85 7.98 -11.98 -1.24
C SER A 85 7.39 -10.72 -0.63
N VAL A 86 7.38 -9.62 -1.38
CA VAL A 86 6.81 -8.35 -0.92
C VAL A 86 5.45 -8.20 -1.59
N LEU A 87 4.49 -7.77 -0.79
CA LEU A 87 3.11 -7.56 -1.19
C LEU A 87 3.03 -6.83 -2.53
N LYS A 88 2.39 -7.46 -3.52
CA LYS A 88 2.29 -6.90 -4.86
C LYS A 88 1.37 -5.69 -4.88
N PHE A 89 1.94 -4.52 -5.18
CA PHE A 89 1.19 -3.31 -5.48
C PHE A 89 0.32 -3.50 -6.74
N ILE A 90 -0.96 -3.14 -6.66
CA ILE A 90 -1.87 -3.08 -7.81
C ILE A 90 -2.20 -1.63 -8.12
N ASP A 91 -2.73 -0.88 -7.15
CA ASP A 91 -3.12 0.51 -7.33
C ASP A 91 -3.23 1.25 -5.98
N CYS A 92 -3.45 2.56 -6.02
CA CYS A 92 -3.73 3.40 -4.87
C CYS A 92 -4.86 4.36 -5.21
N LYS A 93 -5.83 4.53 -4.31
CA LYS A 93 -6.98 5.43 -4.49
C LYS A 93 -7.13 6.32 -3.26
N SER A 94 -7.27 7.62 -3.46
CA SER A 94 -7.68 8.53 -2.40
C SER A 94 -9.20 8.71 -2.45
N SER A 95 -9.85 8.68 -1.29
CA SER A 95 -11.28 8.94 -1.13
C SER A 95 -11.51 9.85 0.09
N PRO A 96 -12.73 10.41 0.26
CA PRO A 96 -13.07 11.14 1.48
C PRO A 96 -12.94 10.30 2.77
N ALA A 97 -12.99 8.97 2.65
CA ALA A 97 -12.81 8.04 3.77
C ALA A 97 -11.33 7.72 4.06
N GLY A 98 -10.40 8.25 3.28
CA GLY A 98 -8.96 8.05 3.45
C GLY A 98 -8.27 7.51 2.20
N VAL A 99 -7.04 7.03 2.38
CA VAL A 99 -6.22 6.47 1.29
C VAL A 99 -6.33 4.95 1.30
N HIS A 100 -6.59 4.36 0.14
CA HIS A 100 -6.69 2.92 -0.06
C HIS A 100 -5.50 2.42 -0.89
N LEU A 101 -4.63 1.62 -0.29
CA LEU A 101 -3.60 0.86 -0.98
C LEU A 101 -4.18 -0.48 -1.42
N ILE A 102 -4.21 -0.73 -2.72
CA ILE A 102 -4.80 -1.91 -3.34
C ILE A 102 -3.68 -2.86 -3.75
N THR A 103 -3.78 -4.10 -3.28
CA THR A 103 -2.76 -5.12 -3.44
C THR A 103 -3.37 -6.44 -3.92
N GLU A 104 -2.54 -7.43 -4.18
CA GLU A 104 -3.06 -8.79 -4.33
C GLU A 104 -3.89 -9.24 -3.12
N GLN A 105 -4.73 -10.24 -3.33
CA GLN A 105 -5.51 -10.82 -2.25
C GLN A 105 -4.56 -11.49 -1.25
N VAL A 106 -4.65 -11.09 0.02
CA VAL A 106 -3.86 -11.66 1.12
C VAL A 106 -4.73 -11.98 2.32
N ARG A 107 -4.20 -12.84 3.18
CA ARG A 107 -4.73 -13.14 4.51
C ARG A 107 -3.69 -12.74 5.56
N PRO A 108 -4.06 -11.98 6.60
CA PRO A 108 -3.17 -11.70 7.70
C PRO A 108 -2.70 -12.98 8.38
N LEU A 109 -1.43 -12.99 8.79
CA LEU A 109 -0.90 -14.00 9.70
C LEU A 109 -1.38 -13.65 11.12
N THR A 110 -2.55 -14.17 11.52
CA THR A 110 -3.08 -14.01 12.87
C THR A 110 -2.59 -15.13 13.80
N THR A 111 -2.66 -14.91 15.11
CA THR A 111 -2.34 -15.96 16.10
C THR A 111 -3.24 -17.18 15.91
N ASP A 112 -4.54 -16.98 15.75
CA ASP A 112 -5.51 -18.05 15.49
C ASP A 112 -5.16 -18.85 14.22
N TYR A 113 -4.65 -18.18 13.18
CA TYR A 113 -4.21 -18.85 11.97
C TYR A 113 -2.94 -19.66 12.23
N LEU A 114 -1.96 -19.11 12.93
CA LEU A 114 -0.73 -19.82 13.30
C LEU A 114 -0.99 -21.08 14.15
N GLU A 115 -1.97 -21.03 15.06
CA GLU A 115 -2.39 -22.19 15.86
C GLU A 115 -3.03 -23.31 15.03
N SER A 116 -3.53 -22.98 13.83
CA SER A 116 -4.18 -23.95 12.93
C SER A 116 -3.24 -24.62 11.93
N ILE A 117 -1.97 -24.20 11.89
CA ILE A 117 -0.97 -24.60 10.90
C ILE A 117 0.02 -25.59 11.54
N SER A 118 0.55 -26.52 10.75
CA SER A 118 1.53 -27.50 11.23
C SER A 118 2.90 -26.87 11.50
N GLU A 119 3.72 -27.51 12.36
CA GLU A 119 5.09 -27.07 12.63
C GLU A 119 5.95 -26.99 11.35
N ASP A 120 5.78 -27.96 10.43
CA ASP A 120 6.50 -28.00 9.15
C ASP A 120 6.15 -26.78 8.26
N GLU A 121 4.88 -26.41 8.19
CA GLU A 121 4.43 -25.23 7.45
C GLU A 121 4.93 -23.93 8.09
N ILE A 122 5.01 -23.87 9.43
CA ILE A 122 5.62 -22.73 10.14
C ILE A 122 7.11 -22.64 9.81
N LEU A 123 7.84 -23.76 9.84
CA LEU A 123 9.26 -23.81 9.49
C LEU A 123 9.50 -23.40 8.03
N LEU A 124 8.68 -23.87 7.10
CA LEU A 124 8.74 -23.47 5.69
C LEU A 124 8.49 -21.97 5.52
N GLY A 125 7.47 -21.44 6.21
CA GLY A 125 7.19 -20.00 6.19
C GLY A 125 8.35 -19.16 6.74
N LEU A 126 8.96 -19.59 7.84
CA LEU A 126 10.15 -18.92 8.40
C LEU A 126 11.35 -18.98 7.45
N TYR A 127 11.60 -20.14 6.84
CA TYR A 127 12.65 -20.31 5.83
C TYR A 127 12.44 -19.34 4.66
N ASP A 128 11.23 -19.27 4.12
CA ASP A 128 10.89 -18.35 3.03
C ASP A 128 11.12 -16.90 3.43
N ILE A 129 10.72 -16.49 4.64
CA ILE A 129 10.96 -15.14 5.14
C ILE A 129 12.47 -14.85 5.20
N LEU A 130 13.26 -15.76 5.78
CA LEU A 130 14.71 -15.58 5.94
C LEU A 130 15.44 -15.43 4.60
N VAL A 131 15.18 -16.34 3.66
CA VAL A 131 15.78 -16.31 2.31
C VAL A 131 15.45 -15.00 1.60
N ASN A 132 14.22 -14.52 1.76
CA ASN A 132 13.77 -13.30 1.10
C ASN A 132 14.30 -12.02 1.74
N ILE A 133 14.53 -12.01 3.06
CA ILE A 133 15.21 -10.90 3.76
C ILE A 133 16.67 -10.79 3.28
N ASP A 134 17.38 -11.91 3.17
CA ASP A 134 18.77 -11.91 2.72
C ASP A 134 18.92 -11.39 1.27
N ARG A 135 18.05 -11.84 0.36
CA ARG A 135 17.97 -11.33 -1.01
C ARG A 135 17.70 -9.83 -1.07
N SER A 136 16.77 -9.33 -0.25
CA SER A 136 16.44 -7.91 -0.16
C SER A 136 17.61 -7.06 0.35
N ASN A 137 18.36 -7.55 1.34
CA ASN A 137 19.55 -6.87 1.84
C ASN A 137 20.66 -6.81 0.79
N THR A 138 20.84 -7.89 0.03
CA THR A 138 21.84 -7.96 -1.03
C THR A 138 21.52 -7.02 -2.20
N ALA A 139 20.25 -6.96 -2.64
CA ALA A 139 19.82 -6.05 -3.69
C ALA A 139 19.95 -4.56 -3.30
N ASN A 140 19.73 -4.22 -2.03
CA ASN A 140 19.97 -2.86 -1.54
C ASN A 140 21.47 -2.49 -1.49
N LYS A 141 22.35 -3.46 -1.23
CA LYS A 141 23.81 -3.23 -1.25
C LYS A 141 24.36 -3.01 -2.67
N SER A 142 23.87 -3.73 -3.68
CA SER A 142 24.33 -3.58 -5.07
C SER A 142 23.92 -2.27 -5.73
N LEU A 143 22.83 -1.64 -5.28
CA LEU A 143 22.41 -0.30 -5.74
C LEU A 143 23.34 0.81 -5.22
N GLY A 144 24.06 0.59 -4.12
CA GLY A 144 25.05 1.53 -3.58
C GLY A 144 26.41 1.50 -4.30
N THR A 145 26.73 0.42 -5.01
CA THR A 145 28.04 0.25 -5.68
C THR A 145 28.02 0.55 -7.17
N SER A 146 26.84 0.57 -7.81
CA SER A 146 26.71 0.85 -9.25
C SER A 146 26.84 2.33 -9.63
N MET A 147 26.98 3.26 -8.68
CA MET A 147 27.29 4.68 -8.97
C MET A 147 28.80 5.02 -8.92
N MET A 148 29.67 4.05 -8.62
CA MET A 148 31.11 4.31 -8.39
C MET A 148 32.04 3.78 -9.49
N TYR A 149 31.51 3.38 -10.65
CA TYR A 149 32.31 3.07 -11.84
C TYR A 149 31.78 3.82 -13.07
N ASN A 150 32.17 5.08 -13.16
CA ASN A 150 32.33 5.80 -14.42
C ASN A 150 33.52 6.76 -14.20
N GLY A 151 34.70 6.31 -14.61
CA GLY A 151 35.97 7.02 -14.60
C GLY A 151 36.95 6.27 -15.47
#